data_AF-A0A6N1YE23-F1
#
_entry.id   AF-A0A6N1YE23-F1
#
_cell.length_a   1.000
_cell.length_b   1.000
_cell.length_c   1.000
_cell.angle_alpha   90.00
_cell.angle_beta   90.00
_cell.angle_gamma   90.00
#
_symmetry.space_group_name_H-M   'P 1'
#
loop_
_entity.id
_entity.type
_entity.pdbx_description
1 polymer ?
#
loop_
_entity_poly.entity_id
_entity_poly.type
_entity_poly.pdbx_seq_one_letter_code
_entity_poly.pdbx_strand_id
1 'polypeptide(L)' 'MLCLNAPELKRDFLLSHMAELAPTYQYIEEIKPPAVYAEAEDKGLKVLCFKK' A
#
# COMPACT_ATOMS: atom_id res chain seq x y z
N MET A 1 -8.89 -2.95 -0.75
CA MET A 1 -7.49 -3.33 -0.47
C MET A 1 -6.73 -3.26 -1.79
N LEU A 2 -5.56 -2.63 -1.80
CA LEU A 2 -4.66 -2.56 -2.96
C LEU A 2 -3.26 -3.02 -2.55
N CYS A 3 -2.58 -3.71 -3.46
CA CYS A 3 -1.23 -4.23 -3.26
C CYS A 3 -0.28 -3.63 -4.31
N LEU A 4 0.92 -3.27 -3.87
CA LEU A 4 2.00 -2.80 -4.74
C LEU A 4 3.23 -3.68 -4.53
N ASN A 5 3.50 -4.52 -5.54
CA ASN A 5 4.65 -5.43 -5.59
C ASN A 5 5.69 -4.93 -6.60
N ALA A 6 6.10 -3.68 -6.45
CA ALA A 6 7.08 -3.01 -7.29
C ALA A 6 8.04 -2.23 -6.37
N PRO A 7 9.27 -2.72 -6.15
CA PRO A 7 10.23 -2.13 -5.21
C PRO A 7 10.59 -0.66 -5.50
N GLU A 8 10.55 -0.26 -6.77
CA GLU A 8 10.82 1.10 -7.24
C GLU A 8 9.68 2.09 -6.94
N LEU A 9 8.49 1.58 -6.63
CA LEU A 9 7.31 2.38 -6.34
C LEU A 9 7.03 2.44 -4.83
N LYS A 10 6.64 3.64 -4.39
CA LYS A 10 6.28 3.93 -3.00
C LYS A 10 4.77 3.86 -2.81
N ARG A 11 4.33 3.75 -1.55
CA ARG A 11 2.89 3.72 -1.20
C ARG A 11 2.12 4.92 -1.73
N ASP A 12 2.78 6.07 -1.92
CA ASP A 12 2.17 7.29 -2.49
C ASP A 12 1.59 7.05 -3.89
N PHE A 13 2.20 6.15 -4.68
CA PHE A 13 1.64 5.74 -5.96
C PHE A 13 0.21 5.20 -5.83
N LEU A 14 -0.03 4.32 -4.85
CA LEU A 14 -1.35 3.75 -4.59
C LEU A 14 -2.33 4.80 -4.05
N LEU A 15 -1.86 5.71 -3.19
CA LEU A 15 -2.69 6.78 -2.63
C LEU A 15 -3.19 7.73 -3.73
N SER A 16 -2.29 8.15 -4.63
CA SER A 16 -2.66 9.00 -5.78
C SER A 16 -3.66 8.32 -6.70
N HIS A 17 -3.44 7.04 -7.05
CA HIS A 17 -4.36 6.29 -7.91
C HIS A 17 -5.74 6.09 -7.25
N MET A 18 -5.79 5.85 -5.93
CA MET A 18 -7.07 5.72 -5.22
C MET A 18 -7.84 7.03 -5.17
N ALA A 19 -7.15 8.15 -4.98
CA ALA A 19 -7.79 9.47 -5.02
C ALA A 19 -8.38 9.80 -6.41
N GLU A 20 -7.73 9.37 -7.49
CA GLU A 20 -8.21 9.58 -8.87
C GLU A 20 -9.36 8.62 -9.23
N LEU A 21 -9.17 7.32 -9.02
CA LEU A 21 -10.06 6.28 -9.53
C LEU A 21 -11.24 5.98 -8.59
N ALA A 22 -11.08 6.21 -7.29
CA ALA A 22 -12.06 5.86 -6.27
C ALA A 22 -12.11 6.91 -5.13
N PRO A 23 -12.40 8.19 -5.43
CA PRO A 23 -12.29 9.31 -4.47
C PRO A 23 -13.18 9.18 -3.22
N THR A 24 -14.19 8.32 -3.26
CA THR A 24 -15.09 8.07 -2.12
C THR A 24 -14.50 7.10 -1.09
N TYR A 25 -13.40 6.43 -1.40
CA TYR A 25 -12.75 5.49 -0.50
C TYR A 25 -11.68 6.19 0.33
N GLN A 26 -11.70 5.93 1.63
CA GLN A 26 -10.74 6.47 2.59
C GLN A 26 -9.70 5.42 2.96
N TYR A 27 -8.45 5.86 3.07
CA TYR A 27 -7.35 5.04 3.56
C TYR A 27 -7.57 4.69 5.05
N ILE A 28 -7.39 3.41 5.39
CA ILE A 28 -7.56 2.92 6.76
C ILE A 28 -6.21 2.60 7.39
N GLU A 29 -5.46 1.69 6.77
CA GLU A 29 -4.20 1.19 7.32
C GLU A 29 -3.35 0.52 6.24
N GLU A 30 -2.10 0.27 6.59
CA GLU A 30 -1.16 -0.53 5.81
C GLU A 30 -0.87 -1.80 6.60
N ILE A 31 -1.07 -2.96 5.97
CA ILE A 31 -0.72 -4.25 6.59
C ILE A 31 0.79 -4.36 6.61
N LYS A 32 1.35 -4.45 7.82
CA LYS A 32 2.79 -4.66 7.99
C LYS A 32 3.14 -6.13 7.72
N PRO A 33 4.29 -6.39 7.07
CA PRO A 33 4.78 -7.74 6.90
C PRO A 33 5.02 -8.40 8.26
N PRO A 34 4.81 -9.73 8.38
CA PRO A 34 5.11 -10.44 9.61
C PRO A 34 6.57 -10.27 10.01
N ALA A 35 6.86 -10.17 11.31
CA ALA A 35 8.21 -9.94 11.82
C ALA A 35 9.25 -11.01 11.41
N VAL A 36 8.80 -12.19 10.99
CA VAL A 36 9.67 -13.27 10.46
C VAL A 36 10.26 -12.91 9.08
N TYR A 37 9.62 -12.00 8.36
CA TYR A 37 10.09 -11.45 7.09
C TYR A 37 10.71 -10.09 7.37
N ALA A 38 12.01 -10.09 7.68
CA ALA A 38 12.76 -8.85 7.79
C ALA A 38 12.76 -8.15 6.42
N GLU A 39 12.09 -6.99 6.34
CA GLU A 39 12.10 -6.14 5.16
C GLU A 39 13.54 -5.71 4.84
N ALA A 40 14.09 -6.23 3.75
CA ALA A 40 15.31 -5.72 3.18
C ALA A 40 14.99 -4.38 2.48
N GLU A 41 15.23 -3.28 3.19
CA GLU A 41 15.33 -1.94 2.58
C GLU A 41 14.05 -1.39 1.92
N ASP A 42 12.87 -1.53 2.53
CA ASP A 42 11.60 -0.95 2.04
C ASP A 42 11.11 -1.46 0.66
N LYS A 43 11.71 -2.57 0.19
CA LYS A 43 11.42 -3.21 -1.10
C LYS A 43 10.29 -4.23 -1.03
N GLY A 44 9.67 -4.42 0.12
CA GLY A 44 8.62 -5.41 0.28
C GLY A 44 7.26 -5.00 -0.28
N LEU A 45 6.34 -5.96 -0.19
CA LEU A 45 4.96 -5.82 -0.62
C LEU A 45 4.24 -4.78 0.23
N LYS A 46 3.73 -3.74 -0.43
CA LYS A 46 2.93 -2.70 0.23
C LYS A 46 1.46 -3.06 0.07
N VAL A 47 0.74 -3.21 1.18
CA VAL A 47 -0.69 -3.57 1.17
C VAL A 47 -1.49 -2.51 1.92
N LEU A 48 -2.31 -1.76 1.19
CA LEU A 48 -3.13 -0.68 1.74
C LEU A 48 -4.61 -1.07 1.78
N CYS A 49 -5.24 -0.85 2.93
CA CYS A 49 -6.67 -1.06 3.15
C CYS A 49 -7.43 0.25 2.97
N PHE A 50 -8.59 0.16 2.31
CA PHE A 50 -9.48 1.29 2.07
C PHE A 50 -10.93 0.88 2.35
N LYS A 51 -11.74 1.84 2.79
CA LYS A 51 -13.17 1.66 3.05
C LYS A 51 -13.96 2.80 2.39
N LYS A 52 -15.16 2.49 1.90
CA LYS A 52 -16.12 3.49 1.43
C LYS A 52 -16.81 4.20 2.61
#